data_AF-A0A415IKA8-F1
#
_entry.id   AF-A0A415IKA8-F1
#
_cell.length_a   1.000
_cell.length_b   1.000
_cell.length_c   1.000
_cell.angle_alpha   90.00
_cell.angle_beta   90.00
_cell.angle_gamma   90.00
#
_symmetry.space_group_name_H-M   'P 1'
#
loop_
_entity.id
_entity.type
_entity.pdbx_description
1 polymer ?
#
loop_
_entity_poly.entity_id
_entity_poly.type
_entity_poly.pdbx_seq_one_letter_code
_entity_poly.pdbx_strand_id
1 'polypeptide(L)'
;MISDNARAGMQQAPARSLFNALGFTPEEMKKPMVGIVSSFNEIVPGHMNIDKIVEAVKLGVAEAGGVPVVFPAIAVCDGIAMGHVGMKYSLVTRDLIADSTECMAIAHQFDALVMVPNCDKNVPGLLMAAARLNLPTVFVSGGPMLAGHVKGRKRSLSSMFEAVGSYAAGTMTEDDVCEYENKVCPTCGSCSGMYTANSMNCLTEALGMGLRGNGTIPAVYSERIRLAKHAGMAVMDMYNKGIKARDIITKDAIMNALTVDMALGCSTNSMLHLPAIAHEIGFDFDISFANPISERTPNLCHLAPAGPTYMEDLNEAGGVWAVMKELADIGLLNTDCMTVTGKTVGENIKNAVNRDPEVIRPVDNPYSKTGGLAVLKGNLAPDGSVVKRSAVVDEMMVHEGPARVFDCEEDAIAAIKGGKIVEGDVVVIRYEGPKGGPGMREMLNPTSAIAGMGLGSSVALITDGRFSGASRGASIGHVSPEAAVGGPIALVEEGDIIKIDIPNMKLELDVSDEVLAERKAKWQPREPKVITGYLKRYAALVTSGNRGAILALPGEQNA
;
A
#
# COMPACT_ATOMS: atom_id res chain seq x y z
N MET A 1 10.15 11.41 -31.64
CA MET A 1 10.25 10.67 -30.37
C MET A 1 10.94 11.56 -29.35
N ILE A 2 10.62 11.45 -28.06
CA ILE A 2 11.41 12.09 -26.99
C ILE A 2 12.85 11.56 -27.04
N SER A 3 13.02 10.26 -27.30
CA SER A 3 14.34 9.64 -27.41
C SER A 3 15.21 10.17 -28.56
N ASP A 4 14.64 10.85 -29.55
CA ASP A 4 15.39 11.52 -30.62
C ASP A 4 16.32 12.61 -30.08
N ASN A 5 16.00 13.21 -28.93
CA ASN A 5 16.85 14.20 -28.27
C ASN A 5 18.24 13.63 -27.92
N ALA A 6 18.34 12.33 -27.67
CA ALA A 6 19.60 11.64 -27.37
C ALA A 6 20.14 10.82 -28.56
N ARG A 7 19.38 10.69 -29.66
CA ARG A 7 19.67 9.71 -30.72
C ARG A 7 19.73 10.28 -32.13
N ALA A 8 19.06 11.39 -32.41
CA ALA A 8 18.93 11.94 -33.76
C ALA A 8 19.88 13.12 -34.03
N GLY A 9 20.28 13.29 -35.29
CA GLY A 9 21.10 14.42 -35.73
C GLY A 9 22.60 14.29 -35.46
N MET A 10 23.43 15.06 -36.18
CA MET A 10 24.89 14.94 -36.10
C MET A 10 25.44 15.23 -34.70
N GLN A 11 24.84 16.19 -33.98
CA GLN A 11 25.26 16.57 -32.63
C GLN A 11 25.16 15.42 -31.62
N GLN A 12 24.24 14.46 -31.84
CA GLN A 12 24.07 13.29 -30.98
C GLN A 12 24.94 12.09 -31.39
N ALA A 13 25.95 12.28 -32.25
CA ALA A 13 26.90 11.21 -32.59
C ALA A 13 27.64 10.62 -31.38
N PRO A 14 28.06 11.41 -30.36
CA PRO A 14 28.64 10.85 -29.14
C PRO A 14 27.68 9.97 -28.35
N ALA A 15 26.40 10.35 -28.24
CA ALA A 15 25.41 9.52 -27.56
C ALA A 15 25.14 8.22 -28.35
N ARG A 16 25.02 8.30 -29.68
CA ARG A 16 24.88 7.11 -30.54
C ARG A 16 26.07 6.15 -30.43
N SER A 17 27.30 6.62 -30.24
CA SER A 17 28.44 5.72 -30.06
C SER A 17 28.33 4.92 -28.75
N LEU A 18 27.76 5.51 -27.69
CA LEU A 18 27.43 4.80 -26.45
C LEU A 18 26.28 3.81 -26.65
N PHE A 19 25.23 4.17 -27.38
CA PHE A 19 24.16 3.21 -27.71
C PHE A 19 24.67 2.05 -28.57
N ASN A 20 25.61 2.28 -29.50
CA ASN A 20 26.26 1.19 -30.24
C ASN A 20 27.04 0.25 -29.30
N ALA A 21 27.67 0.78 -28.24
CA ALA A 21 28.34 -0.03 -27.23
C ALA A 21 27.36 -0.88 -26.40
N LEU A 22 26.09 -0.48 -26.33
CA LEU A 22 25.00 -1.27 -25.74
C LEU A 22 24.45 -2.35 -26.70
N GLY A 23 24.96 -2.41 -27.95
CA GLY A 23 24.54 -3.39 -28.95
C GLY A 23 23.33 -2.98 -29.78
N PHE A 24 22.92 -1.70 -29.74
CA PHE A 24 21.79 -1.22 -30.53
C PHE A 24 22.09 -1.23 -32.03
N THR A 25 21.14 -1.73 -32.80
CA THR A 25 21.18 -1.69 -34.28
C THR A 25 20.69 -0.34 -34.82
N PRO A 26 21.08 0.04 -36.06
CA PRO A 26 20.54 1.23 -36.72
C PRO A 26 19.01 1.23 -36.86
N GLU A 27 18.38 0.06 -36.94
CA GLU A 27 16.93 -0.12 -37.01
C GLU A 27 16.27 0.18 -35.65
N GLU A 28 16.84 -0.31 -34.56
CA GLU A 28 16.36 -0.04 -33.19
C GLU A 28 16.49 1.44 -32.82
N MET A 29 17.54 2.12 -33.29
CA MET A 29 17.72 3.56 -33.04
C MET A 29 16.61 4.44 -33.60
N LYS A 30 15.79 3.91 -34.53
CA LYS A 30 14.68 4.63 -35.18
C LYS A 30 13.31 4.29 -34.56
N LYS A 31 13.28 3.42 -33.56
CA LYS A 31 12.05 2.96 -32.89
C LYS A 31 11.90 3.65 -31.52
N PRO A 32 10.66 3.74 -30.99
CA PRO A 32 10.42 4.28 -29.65
C PRO A 32 11.20 3.49 -28.59
N MET A 33 11.90 4.21 -27.71
CA MET A 33 12.61 3.60 -26.58
C MET A 33 11.68 3.47 -25.38
N VAL A 34 11.43 2.23 -24.97
CA VAL A 34 10.56 1.94 -23.82
C VAL A 34 11.41 1.53 -22.62
N GLY A 35 11.36 2.33 -21.57
CA GLY A 35 12.01 2.00 -20.30
C GLY A 35 11.22 0.95 -19.54
N ILE A 36 11.85 -0.16 -19.16
CA ILE A 36 11.25 -1.20 -18.30
C ILE A 36 11.86 -1.05 -16.92
N VAL A 37 11.06 -0.57 -15.97
CA VAL A 37 11.49 -0.32 -14.60
C VAL A 37 11.35 -1.62 -13.81
N SER A 38 12.47 -2.30 -13.62
CA SER A 38 12.54 -3.59 -12.94
C SER A 38 12.85 -3.40 -11.47
N SER A 39 11.97 -3.91 -10.61
CA SER A 39 12.26 -3.98 -9.17
C SER A 39 12.86 -5.32 -8.75
N PHE A 40 13.36 -6.14 -9.67
CA PHE A 40 13.93 -7.46 -9.37
C PHE A 40 14.96 -7.40 -8.22
N ASN A 41 14.84 -8.36 -7.29
CA ASN A 41 15.68 -8.45 -6.12
C ASN A 41 15.63 -9.87 -5.54
N GLU A 42 16.78 -10.39 -5.08
CA GLU A 42 16.92 -11.75 -4.56
C GLU A 42 16.64 -11.88 -3.05
N ILE A 43 16.67 -10.78 -2.28
CA ILE A 43 16.31 -10.78 -0.84
C ILE A 43 14.83 -10.51 -0.60
N VAL A 44 14.10 -9.98 -1.59
CA VAL A 44 12.66 -9.67 -1.48
C VAL A 44 11.85 -10.79 -2.18
N PRO A 45 11.17 -11.69 -1.45
CA PRO A 45 10.47 -12.84 -2.06
C PRO A 45 9.42 -12.46 -3.09
N GLY A 46 8.80 -11.28 -2.93
CA GLY A 46 7.86 -10.75 -3.91
C GLY A 46 8.47 -10.28 -5.22
N HIS A 47 9.79 -10.13 -5.28
CA HIS A 47 10.50 -9.58 -6.43
C HIS A 47 11.38 -10.63 -7.13
N MET A 48 11.51 -11.83 -6.54
CA MET A 48 12.39 -12.90 -7.02
C MET A 48 12.07 -13.40 -8.43
N ASN A 49 10.81 -13.31 -8.88
CA ASN A 49 10.40 -13.74 -10.22
C ASN A 49 10.25 -12.59 -11.23
N ILE A 50 10.59 -11.35 -10.84
CA ILE A 50 10.42 -10.18 -11.71
C ILE A 50 11.33 -10.23 -12.93
N ASP A 51 12.48 -10.92 -12.85
CA ASP A 51 13.35 -11.20 -14.00
C ASP A 51 12.56 -11.82 -15.18
N LYS A 52 11.74 -12.84 -14.91
CA LYS A 52 10.91 -13.53 -15.92
C LYS A 52 9.81 -12.62 -16.45
N ILE A 53 9.23 -11.77 -15.59
CA ILE A 53 8.20 -10.81 -15.97
C ILE A 53 8.81 -9.77 -16.92
N VAL A 54 9.99 -9.24 -16.58
CA VAL A 54 10.73 -8.28 -17.39
C VAL A 54 11.08 -8.87 -18.75
N GLU A 55 11.57 -10.12 -18.82
CA GLU A 55 11.82 -10.79 -20.10
C GLU A 55 10.55 -10.91 -20.95
N ALA A 56 9.42 -11.22 -20.34
CA ALA A 56 8.14 -11.27 -21.03
C ALA A 56 7.66 -9.88 -21.51
N VAL A 57 7.86 -8.83 -20.72
CA VAL A 57 7.59 -7.44 -21.13
C VAL A 57 8.46 -7.04 -22.32
N LYS A 58 9.77 -7.34 -22.28
CA LYS A 58 10.70 -7.06 -23.39
C LYS A 58 10.18 -7.64 -24.70
N LEU A 59 9.75 -8.89 -24.68
CA LEU A 59 9.16 -9.55 -25.85
C LEU A 59 7.90 -8.84 -26.33
N GLY A 60 6.99 -8.46 -25.42
CA GLY A 60 5.78 -7.72 -25.76
C GLY A 60 6.04 -6.36 -26.41
N VAL A 61 6.99 -5.59 -25.86
CA VAL A 61 7.41 -4.30 -26.42
C VAL A 61 8.03 -4.47 -27.80
N ALA A 62 8.95 -5.43 -27.96
CA ALA A 62 9.64 -5.67 -29.22
C ALA A 62 8.68 -6.12 -30.32
N GLU A 63 7.75 -7.03 -30.01
CA GLU A 63 6.69 -7.50 -30.90
C GLU A 63 5.80 -6.36 -31.39
N ALA A 64 5.54 -5.37 -30.52
CA ALA A 64 4.73 -4.20 -30.83
C ALA A 64 5.53 -3.03 -31.45
N GLY A 65 6.80 -3.24 -31.81
CA GLY A 65 7.61 -2.29 -32.57
C GLY A 65 8.41 -1.27 -31.74
N GLY A 66 8.47 -1.43 -30.41
CA GLY A 66 9.32 -0.65 -29.53
C GLY A 66 10.70 -1.28 -29.31
N VAL A 67 11.60 -0.56 -28.62
CA VAL A 67 12.89 -1.09 -28.17
C VAL A 67 12.92 -1.07 -26.65
N PRO A 68 12.91 -2.25 -25.99
CA PRO A 68 12.88 -2.33 -24.55
C PRO A 68 14.26 -2.08 -23.94
N VAL A 69 14.32 -1.26 -22.90
CA VAL A 69 15.54 -0.96 -22.14
C VAL A 69 15.26 -1.10 -20.66
N VAL A 70 15.90 -2.06 -20.00
CA VAL A 70 15.67 -2.34 -18.58
C VAL A 70 16.55 -1.46 -17.72
N PHE A 71 15.99 -0.89 -16.66
CA PHE A 71 16.76 -0.25 -15.58
C PHE A 71 16.14 -0.55 -14.21
N PRO A 72 16.92 -0.49 -13.12
CA PRO A 72 16.46 -0.96 -11.82
C PRO A 72 15.69 0.11 -11.04
N ALA A 73 14.79 -0.36 -10.18
CA ALA A 73 14.27 0.36 -9.01
C ALA A 73 14.52 -0.47 -7.75
N ILE A 74 14.83 0.18 -6.61
CA ILE A 74 15.03 -0.53 -5.35
C ILE A 74 13.71 -1.06 -4.78
N ALA A 75 13.80 -2.03 -3.88
CA ALA A 75 12.67 -2.52 -3.10
C ALA A 75 13.13 -2.93 -1.69
N VAL A 76 12.25 -2.74 -0.72
CA VAL A 76 12.41 -3.22 0.66
C VAL A 76 11.27 -4.19 0.95
N CYS A 77 11.59 -5.31 1.61
CA CYS A 77 10.58 -6.24 2.08
C CYS A 77 10.16 -5.87 3.51
N ASP A 78 8.94 -5.36 3.66
CA ASP A 78 8.40 -5.00 4.98
C ASP A 78 8.38 -6.21 5.92
N GLY A 79 8.03 -7.40 5.42
CA GLY A 79 8.00 -8.63 6.22
C GLY A 79 9.35 -9.00 6.84
N ILE A 80 10.45 -8.83 6.09
CA ILE A 80 11.82 -9.07 6.61
C ILE A 80 12.29 -7.89 7.45
N ALA A 81 11.93 -6.66 7.09
CA ALA A 81 12.38 -5.45 7.76
C ALA A 81 11.75 -5.23 9.15
N MET A 82 10.69 -5.98 9.47
CA MET A 82 9.87 -5.82 10.66
C MET A 82 10.57 -6.25 11.94
N GLY A 83 10.31 -5.54 13.05
CA GLY A 83 10.88 -5.85 14.36
C GLY A 83 12.34 -5.40 14.55
N HIS A 84 12.90 -4.66 13.61
CA HIS A 84 14.25 -4.09 13.74
C HIS A 84 14.38 -2.75 12.99
N VAL A 85 15.57 -2.14 13.03
CA VAL A 85 15.86 -0.80 12.46
C VAL A 85 15.46 -0.64 10.98
N GLY A 86 15.50 -1.72 10.19
CA GLY A 86 15.12 -1.71 8.79
C GLY A 86 13.70 -1.20 8.50
N MET A 87 12.74 -1.37 9.41
CA MET A 87 11.35 -0.91 9.19
C MET A 87 11.26 0.62 9.06
N LYS A 88 12.22 1.38 9.62
CA LYS A 88 12.32 2.84 9.42
C LYS A 88 12.61 3.22 7.96
N TYR A 89 13.14 2.29 7.18
CA TYR A 89 13.47 2.47 5.77
C TYR A 89 12.39 1.97 4.81
N SER A 90 11.27 1.45 5.31
CA SER A 90 10.17 0.96 4.45
C SER A 90 9.49 2.12 3.71
N LEU A 91 8.64 2.91 4.38
CA LEU A 91 7.81 3.93 3.73
C LEU A 91 8.64 4.95 2.94
N VAL A 92 9.76 5.38 3.52
CA VAL A 92 10.65 6.39 2.94
C VAL A 92 11.23 5.97 1.58
N THR A 93 11.30 4.67 1.28
CA THR A 93 11.76 4.21 -0.04
C THR A 93 10.73 4.45 -1.14
N ARG A 94 9.45 4.66 -0.82
CA ARG A 94 8.44 5.06 -1.80
C ARG A 94 8.88 6.31 -2.56
N ASP A 95 9.32 7.34 -1.83
CA ASP A 95 9.74 8.61 -2.41
C ASP A 95 11.09 8.45 -3.15
N LEU A 96 12.03 7.66 -2.63
CA LEU A 96 13.27 7.32 -3.37
C LEU A 96 13.00 6.61 -4.69
N ILE A 97 12.06 5.68 -4.72
CA ILE A 97 11.67 4.95 -5.92
C ILE A 97 11.07 5.92 -6.93
N ALA A 98 10.23 6.85 -6.47
CA ALA A 98 9.66 7.90 -7.32
C ALA A 98 10.77 8.78 -7.93
N ASP A 99 11.63 9.35 -7.09
CA ASP A 99 12.69 10.28 -7.48
C ASP A 99 13.72 9.61 -8.41
N SER A 100 14.17 8.40 -8.09
CA SER A 100 15.19 7.69 -8.88
C SER A 100 14.66 7.29 -10.27
N THR A 101 13.39 6.87 -10.34
CA THR A 101 12.73 6.54 -11.61
C THR A 101 12.56 7.79 -12.47
N GLU A 102 12.13 8.90 -11.86
CA GLU A 102 12.00 10.20 -12.51
C GLU A 102 13.33 10.67 -13.10
N CYS A 103 14.41 10.68 -12.30
CA CYS A 103 15.75 11.06 -12.74
C CYS A 103 16.21 10.21 -13.93
N MET A 104 16.08 8.88 -13.83
CA MET A 104 16.52 7.99 -14.90
C MET A 104 15.72 8.23 -16.18
N ALA A 105 14.40 8.39 -16.08
CA ALA A 105 13.56 8.53 -17.24
C ALA A 105 13.75 9.87 -17.97
N ILE A 106 13.91 10.96 -17.22
CA ILE A 106 14.23 12.27 -17.80
C ILE A 106 15.65 12.27 -18.37
N ALA A 107 16.65 11.79 -17.64
CA ALA A 107 18.03 11.82 -18.12
C ALA A 107 18.25 11.02 -19.42
N HIS A 108 17.56 9.87 -19.54
CA HIS A 108 17.69 8.99 -20.70
C HIS A 108 16.61 9.18 -21.77
N GLN A 109 15.68 10.13 -21.60
CA GLN A 109 14.73 10.54 -22.64
C GLN A 109 13.86 9.38 -23.17
N PHE A 110 13.30 8.55 -22.28
CA PHE A 110 12.39 7.46 -22.71
C PHE A 110 11.11 8.00 -23.35
N ASP A 111 10.56 7.26 -24.30
CA ASP A 111 9.30 7.59 -24.99
C ASP A 111 8.07 7.08 -24.24
N ALA A 112 8.23 5.95 -23.54
CA ALA A 112 7.20 5.29 -22.78
C ALA A 112 7.82 4.39 -21.70
N LEU A 113 7.01 3.94 -20.72
CA LEU A 113 7.47 3.16 -19.58
C LEU A 113 6.60 1.92 -19.30
N VAL A 114 7.23 0.82 -18.93
CA VAL A 114 6.55 -0.31 -18.27
C VAL A 114 7.09 -0.45 -16.86
N MET A 115 6.21 -0.33 -15.88
CA MET A 115 6.54 -0.43 -14.46
C MET A 115 6.30 -1.87 -14.02
N VAL A 116 7.34 -2.52 -13.47
CA VAL A 116 7.25 -3.91 -12.99
C VAL A 116 7.48 -3.97 -11.47
N PRO A 117 6.49 -3.53 -10.65
CA PRO A 117 6.58 -3.58 -9.19
C PRO A 117 6.11 -4.91 -8.63
N ASN A 118 6.13 -5.07 -7.30
CA ASN A 118 5.22 -6.01 -6.66
C ASN A 118 4.96 -5.72 -5.17
N CYS A 119 6.01 -5.51 -4.37
CA CYS A 119 5.92 -5.34 -2.93
C CYS A 119 5.47 -3.93 -2.54
N ASP A 120 5.16 -3.80 -1.25
CA ASP A 120 4.36 -2.77 -0.61
C ASP A 120 4.62 -1.34 -1.13
N LYS A 121 5.79 -0.77 -0.83
CA LYS A 121 6.11 0.64 -1.13
C LYS A 121 6.55 0.89 -2.57
N ASN A 122 6.85 -0.18 -3.31
CA ASN A 122 7.35 -0.08 -4.69
C ASN A 122 6.24 0.27 -5.69
N VAL A 123 5.05 -0.33 -5.53
CA VAL A 123 3.87 -0.02 -6.37
C VAL A 123 3.50 1.47 -6.32
N PRO A 124 3.24 2.09 -5.14
CA PRO A 124 2.91 3.51 -5.07
C PRO A 124 4.06 4.43 -5.50
N GLY A 125 5.33 4.09 -5.20
CA GLY A 125 6.47 4.88 -5.64
C GLY A 125 6.57 4.99 -7.16
N LEU A 126 6.33 3.88 -7.88
CA LEU A 126 6.29 3.91 -9.35
C LEU A 126 5.03 4.60 -9.89
N LEU A 127 3.88 4.50 -9.22
CA LEU A 127 2.67 5.27 -9.59
C LEU A 127 2.90 6.78 -9.47
N MET A 128 3.58 7.22 -8.41
CA MET A 128 4.00 8.61 -8.24
C MET A 128 4.93 9.05 -9.39
N ALA A 129 5.96 8.24 -9.71
CA ALA A 129 6.85 8.54 -10.85
C ALA A 129 6.08 8.63 -12.19
N ALA A 130 5.14 7.72 -12.45
CA ALA A 130 4.33 7.74 -13.66
C ALA A 130 3.52 9.04 -13.77
N ALA A 131 2.91 9.47 -12.65
CA ALA A 131 2.16 10.72 -12.59
C ALA A 131 3.06 11.95 -12.82
N ARG A 132 4.28 12.00 -12.25
CA ARG A 132 5.25 13.09 -12.47
C ARG A 132 5.72 13.18 -13.92
N LEU A 133 6.14 12.05 -14.48
CA LEU A 133 6.73 11.96 -15.82
C LEU A 133 5.71 12.19 -16.93
N ASN A 134 4.46 11.81 -16.70
CA ASN A 134 3.36 11.92 -17.65
C ASN A 134 3.70 11.40 -19.06
N LEU A 135 4.29 10.20 -19.10
CA LEU A 135 4.57 9.44 -20.31
C LEU A 135 3.52 8.32 -20.49
N PRO A 136 3.32 7.77 -21.69
CA PRO A 136 2.62 6.50 -21.87
C PRO A 136 3.23 5.44 -20.95
N THR A 137 2.43 4.95 -20.00
CA THR A 137 2.92 4.10 -18.91
C THR A 137 1.93 2.99 -18.59
N VAL A 138 2.42 1.74 -18.48
CA VAL A 138 1.63 0.57 -18.08
C VAL A 138 2.28 -0.12 -16.88
N PHE A 139 1.45 -0.65 -15.97
CA PHE A 139 1.91 -1.45 -14.85
C PHE A 139 1.62 -2.94 -15.08
N VAL A 140 2.61 -3.77 -14.74
CA VAL A 140 2.43 -5.22 -14.57
C VAL A 140 3.18 -5.68 -13.34
N SER A 141 2.44 -6.04 -12.29
CA SER A 141 3.05 -6.52 -11.05
C SER A 141 3.64 -7.93 -11.21
N GLY A 142 4.52 -8.30 -10.27
CA GLY A 142 5.00 -9.68 -10.12
C GLY A 142 3.91 -10.69 -9.71
N GLY A 143 2.83 -10.23 -9.07
CA GLY A 143 1.70 -11.04 -8.61
C GLY A 143 1.86 -11.58 -7.18
N PRO A 144 0.76 -12.00 -6.54
CA PRO A 144 0.77 -12.59 -5.20
C PRO A 144 1.35 -14.00 -5.18
N MET A 145 1.95 -14.36 -4.05
CA MET A 145 2.25 -15.75 -3.72
C MET A 145 0.96 -16.51 -3.43
N LEU A 146 0.98 -17.84 -3.60
CA LEU A 146 -0.12 -18.70 -3.15
C LEU A 146 -0.17 -18.77 -1.62
N ALA A 147 -1.36 -18.95 -1.05
CA ALA A 147 -1.48 -19.24 0.37
C ALA A 147 -0.78 -20.55 0.76
N GLY A 148 -0.09 -20.51 1.90
CA GLY A 148 0.50 -21.67 2.54
C GLY A 148 -0.55 -22.62 3.10
N HIS A 149 -0.14 -23.86 3.40
CA HIS A 149 -1.03 -24.85 4.00
C HIS A 149 -0.38 -25.45 5.24
N VAL A 150 -1.04 -25.29 6.39
CA VAL A 150 -0.61 -25.86 7.67
C VAL A 150 -1.81 -26.54 8.33
N LYS A 151 -1.65 -27.79 8.76
CA LYS A 151 -2.71 -28.60 9.39
C LYS A 151 -4.03 -28.60 8.58
N GLY A 152 -3.92 -28.68 7.25
CA GLY A 152 -5.05 -28.73 6.32
C GLY A 152 -5.80 -27.41 6.13
N ARG A 153 -5.29 -26.28 6.65
CA ARG A 153 -5.90 -24.95 6.48
C ARG A 153 -4.97 -24.04 5.70
N LYS A 154 -5.56 -23.19 4.86
CA LYS A 154 -4.81 -22.08 4.24
C LYS A 154 -4.28 -21.14 5.33
N ARG A 155 -3.04 -20.69 5.15
CA ARG A 155 -2.30 -19.79 6.03
C ARG A 155 -1.48 -18.79 5.23
N SER A 156 -1.05 -17.73 5.88
CA SER A 156 -0.16 -16.73 5.30
C SER A 156 0.82 -16.22 6.33
N LEU A 157 1.65 -15.26 5.93
CA LEU A 157 2.65 -14.63 6.78
C LEU A 157 2.06 -14.10 8.10
N SER A 158 0.84 -13.56 8.12
CA SER A 158 0.20 -13.08 9.37
C SER A 158 0.01 -14.23 10.38
N SER A 159 -0.33 -15.42 9.90
CA SER A 159 -0.48 -16.61 10.73
C SER A 159 0.85 -17.05 11.37
N MET A 160 1.99 -16.76 10.75
CA MET A 160 3.31 -16.99 11.35
C MET A 160 3.57 -16.04 12.52
N PHE A 161 3.19 -14.76 12.38
CA PHE A 161 3.30 -13.81 13.48
C PHE A 161 2.40 -14.17 14.67
N GLU A 162 1.17 -14.64 14.41
CA GLU A 162 0.26 -15.17 15.43
C GLU A 162 0.82 -16.45 16.10
N ALA A 163 1.48 -17.33 15.34
CA ALA A 163 2.12 -18.54 15.86
C ALA A 163 3.25 -18.21 16.85
N VAL A 164 4.07 -17.18 16.57
CA VAL A 164 5.09 -16.68 17.51
C VAL A 164 4.45 -16.17 18.81
N GLY A 165 3.32 -15.45 18.72
CA GLY A 165 2.55 -15.02 19.90
C GLY A 165 2.02 -16.21 20.71
N SER A 166 1.46 -17.21 20.02
CA SER A 166 0.90 -18.42 20.62
C SER A 166 1.96 -19.27 21.34
N TYR A 167 3.16 -19.38 20.75
CA TYR A 167 4.32 -20.04 21.36
C TYR A 167 4.77 -19.31 22.64
N ALA A 168 4.86 -17.98 22.60
CA ALA A 168 5.20 -17.18 23.79
C ALA A 168 4.16 -17.32 24.91
N ALA A 169 2.89 -17.54 24.57
CA ALA A 169 1.81 -17.84 25.51
C ALA A 169 1.80 -19.30 26.01
N GLY A 170 2.69 -20.16 25.52
CA GLY A 170 2.75 -21.58 25.89
C GLY A 170 1.65 -22.46 25.27
N THR A 171 0.94 -21.97 24.26
CA THR A 171 -0.19 -22.67 23.61
C THR A 171 0.17 -23.36 22.30
N MET A 172 1.43 -23.26 21.87
CA MET A 172 1.97 -23.86 20.65
C MET A 172 3.37 -24.41 20.93
N THR A 173 3.75 -25.52 20.28
CA THR A 173 5.09 -26.13 20.41
C THR A 173 6.09 -25.51 19.44
N GLU A 174 7.39 -25.71 19.68
CA GLU A 174 8.44 -25.30 18.73
C GLU A 174 8.31 -26.01 17.38
N ASP A 175 7.96 -27.31 17.38
CA ASP A 175 7.69 -28.08 16.16
C ASP A 175 6.53 -27.48 15.34
N ASP A 176 5.46 -27.04 16.03
CA ASP A 176 4.34 -26.37 15.37
C ASP A 176 4.80 -25.04 14.74
N VAL A 177 5.60 -24.24 15.44
CA VAL A 177 6.17 -22.99 14.92
C VAL A 177 7.02 -23.26 13.68
N CYS A 178 7.88 -24.30 13.73
CA CYS A 178 8.71 -24.70 12.60
C CYS A 178 7.87 -25.18 11.40
N GLU A 179 6.74 -25.87 11.64
CA GLU A 179 5.81 -26.22 10.56
C GLU A 179 5.25 -24.97 9.86
N TYR A 180 4.86 -23.95 10.63
CA TYR A 180 4.41 -22.69 10.06
C TYR A 180 5.52 -22.01 9.24
N GLU A 181 6.72 -21.88 9.81
CA GLU A 181 7.87 -21.25 9.16
C GLU A 181 8.12 -21.81 7.76
N ASN A 182 8.07 -23.14 7.63
CA ASN A 182 8.35 -23.84 6.39
C ASN A 182 7.20 -23.81 5.36
N LYS A 183 5.97 -23.44 5.75
CA LYS A 183 4.78 -23.68 4.91
C LYS A 183 3.87 -22.49 4.68
N VAL A 184 3.97 -21.38 5.45
CA VAL A 184 3.07 -20.23 5.28
C VAL A 184 3.29 -19.43 3.99
N CYS A 185 4.50 -19.47 3.43
CA CYS A 185 4.92 -18.73 2.23
C CYS A 185 5.52 -19.70 1.19
N PRO A 186 4.71 -20.55 0.54
CA PRO A 186 5.19 -21.69 -0.26
C PRO A 186 5.75 -21.30 -1.63
N THR A 187 5.49 -20.09 -2.11
CA THR A 187 5.95 -19.60 -3.42
C THR A 187 6.47 -18.17 -3.33
N CYS A 188 7.22 -17.73 -4.33
CA CYS A 188 7.51 -16.31 -4.52
C CYS A 188 6.23 -15.51 -4.84
N GLY A 189 6.31 -14.18 -4.71
CA GLY A 189 5.21 -13.24 -4.96
C GLY A 189 4.98 -12.30 -3.78
N SER A 190 4.16 -11.26 -3.95
CA SER A 190 3.72 -10.44 -2.82
C SER A 190 2.97 -11.32 -1.82
N CYS A 191 2.73 -10.84 -0.60
CA CYS A 191 2.02 -11.62 0.41
C CYS A 191 0.69 -12.20 -0.13
N SER A 192 0.16 -13.30 0.40
CA SER A 192 -1.04 -13.95 -0.16
C SER A 192 -2.39 -13.33 0.28
N GLY A 193 -2.39 -12.46 1.30
CA GLY A 193 -3.60 -11.77 1.82
C GLY A 193 -3.79 -10.37 1.24
N MET A 194 -4.92 -9.71 1.56
CA MET A 194 -5.20 -8.32 1.17
C MET A 194 -4.46 -7.33 2.09
N TYR A 195 -3.12 -7.38 2.03
CA TYR A 195 -2.22 -6.42 2.63
C TYR A 195 -1.83 -5.36 1.59
N THR A 196 -1.01 -4.37 1.97
CA THR A 196 -0.76 -3.19 1.13
C THR A 196 -0.27 -3.51 -0.27
N ALA A 197 0.64 -4.48 -0.45
CA ALA A 197 1.13 -4.85 -1.78
C ALA A 197 -0.02 -5.24 -2.72
N ASN A 198 -0.95 -6.09 -2.25
CA ASN A 198 -2.08 -6.51 -3.06
C ASN A 198 -3.18 -5.46 -3.14
N SER A 199 -3.39 -4.69 -2.07
CA SER A 199 -4.26 -3.51 -2.14
C SER A 199 -3.79 -2.59 -3.26
N MET A 200 -2.53 -2.15 -3.25
CA MET A 200 -2.01 -1.25 -4.28
C MET A 200 -1.98 -1.90 -5.67
N ASN A 201 -1.69 -3.19 -5.81
CA ASN A 201 -1.77 -3.86 -7.11
C ASN A 201 -3.23 -3.96 -7.63
N CYS A 202 -4.22 -4.16 -6.76
CA CYS A 202 -5.64 -4.13 -7.12
C CYS A 202 -6.10 -2.71 -7.46
N LEU A 203 -5.69 -1.72 -6.66
CA LEU A 203 -5.97 -0.31 -6.93
C LEU A 203 -5.30 0.19 -8.21
N THR A 204 -4.17 -0.40 -8.62
CA THR A 204 -3.56 -0.13 -9.93
C THR A 204 -4.49 -0.54 -11.09
N GLU A 205 -5.25 -1.64 -10.95
CA GLU A 205 -6.32 -1.99 -11.91
C GLU A 205 -7.48 -0.99 -11.85
N ALA A 206 -7.92 -0.62 -10.64
CA ALA A 206 -9.04 0.30 -10.44
C ALA A 206 -8.76 1.72 -10.96
N LEU A 207 -7.52 2.20 -10.81
CA LEU A 207 -7.03 3.45 -11.41
C LEU A 207 -7.00 3.39 -12.94
N GLY A 208 -7.03 2.20 -13.53
CA GLY A 208 -6.88 1.99 -14.96
C GLY A 208 -5.43 1.89 -15.44
N MET A 209 -4.45 1.85 -14.53
CA MET A 209 -3.00 1.77 -14.85
C MET A 209 -2.48 0.35 -15.05
N GLY A 210 -3.25 -0.66 -14.63
CA GLY A 210 -2.96 -2.08 -14.79
C GLY A 210 -3.98 -2.78 -15.70
N LEU A 211 -3.52 -3.81 -16.41
CA LEU A 211 -4.40 -4.70 -17.18
C LEU A 211 -5.17 -5.65 -16.24
N ARG A 212 -6.25 -6.26 -16.75
CA ARG A 212 -7.03 -7.28 -16.03
C ARG A 212 -6.12 -8.34 -15.43
N GLY A 213 -6.25 -8.55 -14.12
CA GLY A 213 -5.51 -9.57 -13.39
C GLY A 213 -4.16 -9.10 -12.86
N ASN A 214 -3.77 -7.84 -13.09
CA ASN A 214 -2.55 -7.25 -12.52
C ASN A 214 -2.46 -7.47 -11.00
N GLY A 215 -3.51 -7.23 -10.24
CA GLY A 215 -3.58 -7.41 -8.79
C GLY A 215 -3.76 -8.84 -8.31
N THR A 216 -4.29 -9.73 -9.15
CA THR A 216 -4.88 -10.99 -8.66
C THR A 216 -4.21 -12.25 -9.19
N ILE A 217 -3.70 -12.28 -10.44
CA ILE A 217 -3.10 -13.50 -11.02
C ILE A 217 -1.85 -13.92 -10.22
N PRO A 218 -1.80 -15.10 -9.60
CA PRO A 218 -0.64 -15.52 -8.82
C PRO A 218 0.70 -15.48 -9.59
N ALA A 219 1.78 -15.17 -8.88
CA ALA A 219 3.12 -14.98 -9.45
C ALA A 219 3.67 -16.21 -10.19
N VAL A 220 3.22 -17.40 -9.80
CA VAL A 220 3.68 -18.68 -10.34
C VAL A 220 2.84 -19.17 -11.53
N TYR A 221 1.75 -18.50 -11.87
CA TYR A 221 0.89 -18.91 -12.98
C TYR A 221 1.46 -18.48 -14.32
N SER A 222 1.35 -19.34 -15.33
CA SER A 222 1.76 -19.02 -16.71
C SER A 222 0.98 -17.83 -17.29
N GLU A 223 -0.23 -17.57 -16.78
CA GLU A 223 -1.04 -16.41 -17.11
C GLU A 223 -0.33 -15.08 -16.77
N ARG A 224 0.49 -15.05 -15.71
CA ARG A 224 1.28 -13.87 -15.34
C ARG A 224 2.32 -13.50 -16.42
N ILE A 225 2.95 -14.51 -17.03
CA ILE A 225 3.88 -14.32 -18.16
C ILE A 225 3.14 -13.80 -19.40
N ARG A 226 1.92 -14.29 -19.65
CA ARG A 226 1.08 -13.78 -20.75
C ARG A 226 0.68 -12.33 -20.51
N LEU A 227 0.27 -11.99 -19.29
CA LEU A 227 -0.08 -10.62 -18.89
C LEU A 227 1.09 -9.65 -19.12
N ALA A 228 2.31 -10.07 -18.78
CA ALA A 228 3.52 -9.28 -18.98
C ALA A 228 3.79 -8.95 -20.46
N LYS A 229 3.61 -9.92 -21.37
CA LYS A 229 3.68 -9.67 -22.82
C LYS A 229 2.61 -8.67 -23.26
N HIS A 230 1.38 -8.85 -22.80
CA HIS A 230 0.29 -7.92 -23.12
C HIS A 230 0.54 -6.50 -22.57
N ALA A 231 1.19 -6.35 -21.41
CA ALA A 231 1.58 -5.05 -20.88
C ALA A 231 2.59 -4.34 -21.80
N GLY A 232 3.58 -5.07 -22.32
CA GLY A 232 4.53 -4.56 -23.31
C GLY A 232 3.86 -4.16 -24.63
N MET A 233 2.80 -4.86 -25.04
CA MET A 233 2.00 -4.48 -26.21
C MET A 233 1.10 -3.27 -25.93
N ALA A 234 0.49 -3.20 -24.75
CA ALA A 234 -0.42 -2.13 -24.35
C ALA A 234 0.30 -0.78 -24.26
N VAL A 235 1.53 -0.73 -23.72
CA VAL A 235 2.28 0.53 -23.66
C VAL A 235 2.58 1.10 -25.05
N MET A 236 2.81 0.23 -26.05
CA MET A 236 3.03 0.65 -27.43
C MET A 236 1.74 1.16 -28.08
N ASP A 237 0.60 0.54 -27.80
CA ASP A 237 -0.71 1.05 -28.23
C ASP A 237 -1.00 2.43 -27.62
N MET A 238 -0.74 2.61 -26.32
CA MET A 238 -0.85 3.90 -25.65
C MET A 238 0.08 4.96 -26.27
N TYR A 239 1.34 4.61 -26.52
CA TYR A 239 2.30 5.50 -27.18
C TYR A 239 1.79 5.96 -28.55
N ASN A 240 1.28 5.04 -29.37
CA ASN A 240 0.74 5.35 -30.70
C ASN A 240 -0.52 6.22 -30.65
N LYS A 241 -1.35 6.06 -29.62
CA LYS A 241 -2.56 6.87 -29.39
C LYS A 241 -2.29 8.18 -28.64
N GLY A 242 -1.08 8.37 -28.13
CA GLY A 242 -0.72 9.52 -27.30
C GLY A 242 -1.37 9.52 -25.92
N ILE A 243 -1.77 8.36 -25.39
CA ILE A 243 -2.37 8.22 -24.05
C ILE A 243 -1.25 8.19 -23.01
N LYS A 244 -1.28 9.12 -22.06
CA LYS A 244 -0.27 9.29 -21.02
C LYS A 244 -0.83 8.96 -19.65
N ALA A 245 0.07 8.81 -18.67
CA ALA A 245 -0.31 8.50 -17.30
C ALA A 245 -1.36 9.46 -16.72
N ARG A 246 -1.28 10.79 -16.97
CA ARG A 246 -2.26 11.76 -16.43
C ARG A 246 -3.59 11.81 -17.20
N ASP A 247 -3.68 11.17 -18.36
CA ASP A 247 -4.98 10.96 -19.03
C ASP A 247 -5.79 9.86 -18.34
N ILE A 248 -5.12 9.00 -17.57
CA ILE A 248 -5.70 7.87 -16.84
C ILE A 248 -5.83 8.21 -15.35
N ILE A 249 -4.73 8.63 -14.71
CA ILE A 249 -4.67 9.03 -13.30
C ILE A 249 -5.30 10.42 -13.15
N THR A 250 -6.63 10.43 -13.12
CA THR A 250 -7.46 11.61 -12.91
C THR A 250 -8.04 11.61 -11.50
N LYS A 251 -8.61 12.75 -11.09
CA LYS A 251 -9.39 12.81 -9.84
C LYS A 251 -10.45 11.70 -9.78
N ASP A 252 -11.21 11.51 -10.86
CA ASP A 252 -12.26 10.51 -10.92
C ASP A 252 -11.72 9.08 -10.83
N ALA A 253 -10.58 8.80 -11.48
CA ALA A 253 -9.93 7.50 -11.35
C ALA A 253 -9.45 7.23 -9.92
N ILE A 254 -8.94 8.25 -9.21
CA ILE A 254 -8.57 8.14 -7.79
C ILE A 254 -9.80 7.89 -6.92
N MET A 255 -10.93 8.55 -7.21
CA MET A 255 -12.18 8.29 -6.49
C MET A 255 -12.72 6.89 -6.78
N ASN A 256 -12.61 6.39 -8.01
CA ASN A 256 -12.91 4.98 -8.33
C ASN A 256 -12.02 4.02 -7.54
N ALA A 257 -10.71 4.29 -7.47
CA ALA A 257 -9.79 3.48 -6.68
C ALA A 257 -10.17 3.48 -5.20
N LEU A 258 -10.53 4.64 -4.63
CA LEU A 258 -11.03 4.71 -3.25
C LEU A 258 -12.34 3.93 -3.04
N THR A 259 -13.28 3.94 -4.00
CA THR A 259 -14.49 3.10 -3.93
C THR A 259 -14.11 1.61 -3.95
N VAL A 260 -13.21 1.19 -4.85
CA VAL A 260 -12.76 -0.22 -4.92
C VAL A 260 -12.00 -0.64 -3.65
N ASP A 261 -11.23 0.28 -3.06
CA ASP A 261 -10.54 0.08 -1.78
C ASP A 261 -11.52 -0.32 -0.66
N MET A 262 -12.63 0.43 -0.56
CA MET A 262 -13.71 0.17 0.41
C MET A 262 -14.37 -1.18 0.17
N ALA A 263 -14.62 -1.53 -1.10
CA ALA A 263 -15.27 -2.79 -1.46
C ALA A 263 -14.41 -4.02 -1.20
N LEU A 264 -13.10 -3.91 -1.37
CA LEU A 264 -12.15 -4.99 -1.13
C LEU A 264 -11.71 -5.12 0.34
N GLY A 265 -11.94 -4.09 1.16
CA GLY A 265 -11.40 -4.06 2.53
C GLY A 265 -9.87 -4.06 2.53
N CYS A 266 -9.29 -3.13 1.77
CA CYS A 266 -7.85 -2.98 1.59
C CYS A 266 -7.08 -2.63 2.88
N SER A 267 -5.76 -2.48 2.75
CA SER A 267 -4.87 -2.00 3.81
C SER A 267 -5.12 -0.52 4.13
N THR A 268 -5.04 -0.12 5.39
CA THR A 268 -5.11 1.31 5.80
C THR A 268 -4.02 2.17 5.16
N ASN A 269 -2.89 1.56 4.74
CA ASN A 269 -1.83 2.24 3.99
C ASN A 269 -2.33 2.84 2.65
N SER A 270 -3.47 2.41 2.10
CA SER A 270 -4.09 3.08 0.94
C SER A 270 -4.41 4.56 1.23
N MET A 271 -4.70 4.90 2.49
CA MET A 271 -4.90 6.27 2.98
C MET A 271 -3.59 7.07 3.12
N LEU A 272 -2.45 6.49 2.75
CA LEU A 272 -1.18 7.20 2.55
C LEU A 272 -0.79 7.26 1.09
N HIS A 273 -1.05 6.17 0.36
CA HIS A 273 -0.61 6.01 -1.01
C HIS A 273 -1.50 6.73 -2.02
N LEU A 274 -2.84 6.67 -1.85
CA LEU A 274 -3.76 7.41 -2.72
C LEU A 274 -3.57 8.93 -2.61
N PRO A 275 -3.45 9.54 -1.41
CA PRO A 275 -3.14 10.97 -1.30
C PRO A 275 -1.79 11.32 -1.95
N ALA A 276 -0.76 10.48 -1.79
CA ALA A 276 0.53 10.72 -2.40
C ALA A 276 0.45 10.70 -3.94
N ILE A 277 -0.28 9.75 -4.53
CA ILE A 277 -0.50 9.70 -5.98
C ILE A 277 -1.35 10.89 -6.46
N ALA A 278 -2.37 11.27 -5.68
CA ALA A 278 -3.22 12.43 -5.96
C ALA A 278 -2.42 13.74 -6.02
N HIS A 279 -1.48 13.92 -5.09
CA HIS A 279 -0.60 15.07 -5.05
C HIS A 279 0.20 15.23 -6.35
N GLU A 280 0.72 14.14 -6.92
CA GLU A 280 1.52 14.17 -8.15
C GLU A 280 0.74 14.58 -9.41
N ILE A 281 -0.59 14.59 -9.34
CA ILE A 281 -1.47 15.11 -10.40
C ILE A 281 -2.09 16.47 -10.05
N GLY A 282 -1.71 17.06 -8.92
CA GLY A 282 -2.25 18.33 -8.42
C GLY A 282 -3.65 18.23 -7.80
N PHE A 283 -4.08 17.03 -7.39
CA PHE A 283 -5.34 16.85 -6.66
C PHE A 283 -5.05 16.84 -5.15
N ASP A 284 -5.55 17.86 -4.45
CA ASP A 284 -5.52 17.91 -2.99
C ASP A 284 -6.54 16.92 -2.40
N PHE A 285 -6.03 15.78 -1.95
CA PHE A 285 -6.80 14.69 -1.39
C PHE A 285 -6.82 14.80 0.14
N ASP A 286 -8.02 14.99 0.70
CA ASP A 286 -8.25 14.87 2.14
C ASP A 286 -8.72 13.45 2.46
N ILE A 287 -8.07 12.80 3.44
CA ILE A 287 -8.48 11.48 3.94
C ILE A 287 -9.94 11.45 4.41
N SER A 288 -10.53 12.60 4.78
CA SER A 288 -11.95 12.70 5.11
C SER A 288 -12.89 12.30 3.97
N PHE A 289 -12.42 12.32 2.71
CA PHE A 289 -13.18 11.82 1.56
C PHE A 289 -13.49 10.32 1.65
N ALA A 290 -12.74 9.57 2.46
CA ALA A 290 -12.95 8.14 2.67
C ALA A 290 -14.30 7.84 3.33
N ASN A 291 -14.76 8.67 4.28
CA ASN A 291 -15.97 8.35 5.05
C ASN A 291 -17.25 8.42 4.22
N PRO A 292 -17.54 9.52 3.46
CA PRO A 292 -18.71 9.54 2.58
C PRO A 292 -18.69 8.45 1.50
N ILE A 293 -17.51 8.04 1.03
CA ILE A 293 -17.39 6.90 0.10
C ILE A 293 -17.67 5.59 0.82
N SER A 294 -17.10 5.39 2.00
CA SER A 294 -17.31 4.20 2.82
C SER A 294 -18.79 4.01 3.16
N GLU A 295 -19.52 5.07 3.51
CA GLU A 295 -20.95 5.00 3.85
C GLU A 295 -21.84 4.47 2.72
N ARG A 296 -21.48 4.74 1.47
CA ARG A 296 -22.25 4.33 0.28
C ARG A 296 -21.70 3.09 -0.41
N THR A 297 -20.53 2.60 -0.02
CA THR A 297 -19.84 1.51 -0.72
C THR A 297 -19.90 0.23 0.10
N PRO A 298 -20.57 -0.83 -0.37
CA PRO A 298 -20.59 -2.10 0.35
C PRO A 298 -19.22 -2.79 0.33
N ASN A 299 -18.85 -3.44 1.44
CA ASN A 299 -17.68 -4.30 1.48
C ASN A 299 -18.05 -5.70 0.95
N LEU A 300 -17.55 -6.01 -0.25
CA LEU A 300 -17.91 -7.22 -1.01
C LEU A 300 -16.97 -8.39 -0.76
N CYS A 301 -15.74 -8.13 -0.32
CA CYS A 301 -14.73 -9.17 -0.10
C CYS A 301 -14.15 -9.10 1.31
N HIS A 302 -14.04 -10.26 1.97
CA HIS A 302 -13.32 -10.45 3.23
C HIS A 302 -12.13 -11.39 3.02
N LEU A 303 -11.03 -10.84 2.48
CA LEU A 303 -9.77 -11.58 2.35
C LEU A 303 -8.95 -11.51 3.64
N ALA A 304 -8.01 -12.43 3.82
CA ALA A 304 -7.06 -12.40 4.92
C ALA A 304 -6.42 -11.00 5.05
N PRO A 305 -6.44 -10.38 6.24
CA PRO A 305 -6.75 -11.00 7.53
C PRO A 305 -8.25 -10.95 7.89
N ALA A 306 -9.09 -10.17 7.22
CA ALA A 306 -10.50 -9.96 7.58
C ALA A 306 -11.37 -11.22 7.40
N GLY A 307 -11.00 -12.11 6.49
CA GLY A 307 -11.69 -13.40 6.31
C GLY A 307 -10.76 -14.53 5.86
N PRO A 308 -11.33 -15.68 5.48
CA PRO A 308 -10.58 -16.91 5.22
C PRO A 308 -10.05 -17.03 3.78
N THR A 309 -10.39 -16.09 2.89
CA THR A 309 -10.02 -16.13 1.47
C THR A 309 -8.70 -15.40 1.20
N TYR A 310 -8.01 -15.78 0.14
CA TYR A 310 -6.70 -15.25 -0.27
C TYR A 310 -6.76 -14.74 -1.71
N MET A 311 -5.66 -14.16 -2.19
CA MET A 311 -5.64 -13.53 -3.51
C MET A 311 -5.94 -14.49 -4.66
N GLU A 312 -5.51 -15.75 -4.57
CA GLU A 312 -5.85 -16.75 -5.58
C GLU A 312 -7.36 -17.02 -5.66
N ASP A 313 -8.07 -16.98 -4.53
CA ASP A 313 -9.52 -17.16 -4.48
C ASP A 313 -10.22 -15.99 -5.17
N LEU A 314 -9.77 -14.76 -4.91
CA LEU A 314 -10.30 -13.57 -5.59
C LEU A 314 -10.04 -13.60 -7.11
N ASN A 315 -8.87 -14.08 -7.53
CA ASN A 315 -8.56 -14.27 -8.95
C ASN A 315 -9.54 -15.23 -9.62
N GLU A 316 -9.76 -16.40 -9.01
CA GLU A 316 -10.67 -17.44 -9.51
C GLU A 316 -12.12 -16.96 -9.55
N ALA A 317 -12.55 -16.19 -8.55
CA ALA A 317 -13.88 -15.57 -8.46
C ALA A 317 -14.16 -14.52 -9.54
N GLY A 318 -13.15 -14.05 -10.28
CA GLY A 318 -13.30 -13.08 -11.37
C GLY A 318 -12.38 -11.86 -11.28
N GLY A 319 -11.67 -11.72 -10.15
CA GLY A 319 -10.68 -10.68 -9.89
C GLY A 319 -11.29 -9.29 -9.64
N VAL A 320 -10.43 -8.28 -9.68
CA VAL A 320 -10.82 -6.88 -9.42
C VAL A 320 -11.93 -6.40 -10.37
N TRP A 321 -11.90 -6.84 -11.64
CA TRP A 321 -12.90 -6.42 -12.62
C TRP A 321 -14.31 -6.92 -12.29
N ALA A 322 -14.46 -8.08 -11.64
CA ALA A 322 -15.76 -8.55 -11.18
C ALA A 322 -16.28 -7.68 -10.02
N VAL A 323 -15.41 -7.32 -9.07
CA VAL A 323 -15.75 -6.36 -8.00
C VAL A 323 -16.14 -4.99 -8.58
N MET A 324 -15.37 -4.48 -9.55
CA MET A 324 -15.69 -3.22 -10.21
C MET A 324 -17.03 -3.28 -10.95
N LYS A 325 -17.37 -4.44 -11.53
CA LYS A 325 -18.65 -4.63 -12.22
C LYS A 325 -19.84 -4.54 -11.25
N GLU A 326 -19.77 -5.22 -10.11
CA GLU A 326 -20.78 -5.15 -9.04
C GLU A 326 -21.01 -3.69 -8.59
N LEU A 327 -19.92 -2.92 -8.41
CA LEU A 327 -20.00 -1.50 -8.02
C LEU A 327 -20.52 -0.59 -9.14
N ALA A 328 -20.14 -0.86 -10.39
CA ALA A 328 -20.61 -0.09 -11.54
C ALA A 328 -22.11 -0.29 -11.80
N ASP A 329 -22.63 -1.49 -11.55
CA ASP A 329 -24.06 -1.80 -11.75
C ASP A 329 -24.98 -1.05 -10.78
N ILE A 330 -24.46 -0.60 -9.64
CA ILE A 330 -25.14 0.30 -8.70
C ILE A 330 -24.71 1.77 -8.82
N GLY A 331 -23.95 2.13 -9.87
CA GLY A 331 -23.57 3.51 -10.18
C GLY A 331 -22.52 4.12 -9.25
N LEU A 332 -21.72 3.31 -8.56
CA LEU A 332 -20.68 3.81 -7.64
C LEU A 332 -19.32 4.07 -8.31
N LEU A 333 -19.14 3.66 -9.57
CA LEU A 333 -17.94 3.94 -10.34
C LEU A 333 -18.23 4.87 -11.50
N ASN A 334 -17.31 5.81 -11.75
CA ASN A 334 -17.26 6.53 -13.01
C ASN A 334 -16.74 5.57 -14.09
N THR A 335 -17.63 5.14 -14.99
CA THR A 335 -17.30 4.19 -16.06
C THR A 335 -16.54 4.81 -17.23
N ASP A 336 -16.46 6.13 -17.32
CA ASP A 336 -15.88 6.84 -18.46
C ASP A 336 -14.37 7.07 -18.33
N CYS A 337 -13.78 6.74 -17.17
CA CYS A 337 -12.34 6.87 -16.94
C CYS A 337 -11.54 6.05 -17.97
N MET A 338 -10.56 6.68 -18.62
CA MET A 338 -9.63 6.02 -19.55
C MET A 338 -8.74 5.02 -18.82
N THR A 339 -8.28 3.98 -19.53
CA THR A 339 -7.36 2.97 -18.98
C THR A 339 -6.23 2.66 -19.95
N VAL A 340 -5.24 1.90 -19.49
CA VAL A 340 -4.10 1.42 -20.29
C VAL A 340 -4.48 0.53 -21.48
N THR A 341 -5.73 0.07 -21.56
CA THR A 341 -6.21 -0.67 -22.75
C THR A 341 -6.62 0.26 -23.90
N GLY A 342 -6.56 1.59 -23.69
CA GLY A 342 -7.11 2.59 -24.60
C GLY A 342 -8.64 2.57 -24.68
N LYS A 343 -9.29 2.01 -23.66
CA LYS A 343 -10.76 1.96 -23.49
C LYS A 343 -11.14 2.49 -22.12
N THR A 344 -12.40 2.83 -21.96
CA THR A 344 -12.97 3.25 -20.68
C THR A 344 -13.10 2.07 -19.70
N VAL A 345 -13.20 2.37 -18.40
CA VAL A 345 -13.48 1.38 -17.35
C VAL A 345 -14.74 0.56 -17.68
N GLY A 346 -15.82 1.23 -18.10
CA GLY A 346 -17.10 0.58 -18.42
C GLY A 346 -16.99 -0.42 -19.57
N GLU A 347 -16.27 -0.07 -20.63
CA GLU A 347 -16.03 -0.97 -21.76
C GLU A 347 -15.24 -2.22 -21.34
N ASN A 348 -14.27 -2.06 -20.46
CA ASN A 348 -13.42 -3.15 -19.97
C ASN A 348 -14.19 -4.13 -19.08
N ILE A 349 -14.97 -3.62 -18.12
CA ILE A 349 -15.68 -4.46 -17.15
C ILE A 349 -17.02 -4.99 -17.65
N LYS A 350 -17.48 -4.58 -18.84
CA LYS A 350 -18.79 -4.95 -19.41
C LYS A 350 -19.10 -6.45 -19.34
N ASN A 351 -18.10 -7.29 -19.61
CA ASN A 351 -18.22 -8.75 -19.64
C ASN A 351 -17.51 -9.43 -18.45
N ALA A 352 -17.18 -8.67 -17.39
CA ALA A 352 -16.67 -9.26 -16.17
C ALA A 352 -17.79 -10.06 -15.49
N VAL A 353 -17.43 -11.20 -14.91
CA VAL A 353 -18.38 -12.13 -14.29
C VAL A 353 -17.84 -12.47 -12.91
N ASN A 354 -18.70 -12.31 -11.90
CA ASN A 354 -18.52 -12.88 -10.59
C ASN A 354 -18.81 -14.39 -10.68
N ARG A 355 -17.78 -15.20 -10.49
CA ARG A 355 -17.83 -16.68 -10.61
C ARG A 355 -17.98 -17.38 -9.27
N ASP A 356 -17.76 -16.65 -8.17
CA ASP A 356 -17.90 -17.18 -6.83
C ASP A 356 -18.48 -16.10 -5.89
N PRO A 357 -19.82 -16.12 -5.72
CA PRO A 357 -20.54 -15.19 -4.84
C PRO A 357 -20.19 -15.28 -3.35
N GLU A 358 -19.45 -16.31 -2.92
CA GLU A 358 -18.99 -16.41 -1.52
C GLU A 358 -17.68 -15.65 -1.31
N VAL A 359 -16.83 -15.59 -2.34
CA VAL A 359 -15.57 -14.82 -2.34
C VAL A 359 -15.83 -13.35 -2.64
N ILE A 360 -16.61 -13.07 -3.69
CA ILE A 360 -17.09 -11.73 -4.05
C ILE A 360 -18.58 -11.69 -3.76
N ARG A 361 -18.97 -11.15 -2.62
CA ARG A 361 -20.39 -11.02 -2.27
C ARG A 361 -21.10 -10.10 -3.27
N PRO A 362 -22.31 -10.45 -3.74
CA PRO A 362 -23.13 -9.52 -4.50
C PRO A 362 -23.56 -8.31 -3.65
N VAL A 363 -23.86 -7.19 -4.31
CA VAL A 363 -24.22 -5.92 -3.64
C VAL A 363 -25.48 -5.98 -2.75
N ASP A 364 -26.37 -6.94 -2.98
CA ASP A 364 -27.58 -7.15 -2.19
C ASP A 364 -27.35 -8.02 -0.93
N ASN A 365 -26.24 -8.74 -0.88
CA ASN A 365 -25.79 -9.55 0.26
C ASN A 365 -24.31 -9.33 0.60
N PRO A 366 -23.87 -8.08 0.85
CA PRO A 366 -22.48 -7.78 1.14
C PRO A 366 -22.09 -8.22 2.56
N TYR A 367 -20.78 -8.31 2.85
CA TYR A 367 -20.32 -8.53 4.22
C TYR A 367 -20.70 -7.36 5.15
N SER A 368 -20.64 -6.13 4.62
CA SER A 368 -21.13 -4.93 5.27
C SER A 368 -21.69 -3.95 4.25
N LYS A 369 -22.69 -3.15 4.67
CA LYS A 369 -23.24 -2.06 3.86
C LYS A 369 -22.29 -0.86 3.76
N THR A 370 -21.30 -0.78 4.63
CA THR A 370 -20.26 0.25 4.62
C THR A 370 -18.92 -0.35 4.18
N GLY A 371 -18.02 0.52 3.75
CA GLY A 371 -16.68 0.17 3.32
C GLY A 371 -15.83 -0.45 4.43
N GLY A 372 -14.75 -1.11 4.01
CA GLY A 372 -13.84 -1.80 4.93
C GLY A 372 -12.93 -0.89 5.75
N LEU A 373 -12.85 0.41 5.43
CA LEU A 373 -12.07 1.40 6.19
C LEU A 373 -12.97 2.50 6.78
N ALA A 374 -12.50 3.11 7.85
CA ALA A 374 -13.08 4.32 8.44
C ALA A 374 -11.97 5.29 8.88
N VAL A 375 -12.23 6.58 8.70
CA VAL A 375 -11.38 7.67 9.21
C VAL A 375 -12.00 8.21 10.49
N LEU A 376 -11.29 8.09 11.61
CA LEU A 376 -11.77 8.58 12.90
C LEU A 376 -11.18 9.96 13.18
N LYS A 377 -12.02 10.90 13.65
CA LYS A 377 -11.63 12.26 14.06
C LYS A 377 -12.05 12.53 15.50
N GLY A 378 -11.42 13.50 16.13
CA GLY A 378 -11.77 13.97 17.48
C GLY A 378 -10.61 14.73 18.09
N ASN A 379 -10.68 15.06 19.38
CA ASN A 379 -9.63 15.85 20.03
C ASN A 379 -8.28 15.10 20.07
N LEU A 380 -8.25 13.77 20.03
CA LEU A 380 -7.02 12.98 19.99
C LEU A 380 -6.39 12.93 18.58
N ALA A 381 -7.20 12.98 17.53
CA ALA A 381 -6.77 12.93 16.12
C ALA A 381 -7.51 14.01 15.30
N PRO A 382 -7.18 15.30 15.47
CA PRO A 382 -7.93 16.39 14.85
C PRO A 382 -7.82 16.38 13.32
N ASP A 383 -6.67 15.96 12.79
CA ASP A 383 -6.45 15.84 11.33
C ASP A 383 -6.88 14.46 10.79
N GLY A 384 -7.30 13.57 11.68
CA GLY A 384 -7.77 12.22 11.38
C GLY A 384 -6.80 11.10 11.74
N SER A 385 -7.36 9.89 11.71
CA SER A 385 -6.69 8.61 11.92
C SER A 385 -7.45 7.54 11.13
N VAL A 386 -6.88 6.35 10.94
CA VAL A 386 -7.46 5.33 10.05
C VAL A 386 -7.56 3.99 10.76
N VAL A 387 -8.71 3.33 10.63
CA VAL A 387 -8.94 1.97 11.10
C VAL A 387 -9.52 1.09 9.99
N LYS A 388 -9.09 -0.18 9.96
CA LYS A 388 -9.67 -1.20 9.09
C LYS A 388 -10.92 -1.78 9.72
N ARG A 389 -12.04 -1.08 9.57
CA ARG A 389 -13.36 -1.43 10.13
C ARG A 389 -13.77 -2.88 9.83
N SER A 390 -13.50 -3.41 8.63
CA SER A 390 -13.88 -4.79 8.28
C SER A 390 -13.11 -5.88 9.03
N ALA A 391 -12.03 -5.51 9.74
CA ALA A 391 -11.24 -6.43 10.57
C ALA A 391 -11.47 -6.23 12.07
N VAL A 392 -12.44 -5.39 12.47
CA VAL A 392 -12.82 -5.15 13.87
C VAL A 392 -14.02 -6.02 14.22
N VAL A 393 -13.96 -6.70 15.37
CA VAL A 393 -15.08 -7.48 15.89
C VAL A 393 -16.15 -6.57 16.48
N ASP A 394 -17.41 -7.01 16.48
CA ASP A 394 -18.56 -6.19 16.87
C ASP A 394 -18.42 -5.60 18.29
N GLU A 395 -17.86 -6.36 19.24
CA GLU A 395 -17.69 -5.89 20.63
C GLU A 395 -16.64 -4.77 20.76
N MET A 396 -15.76 -4.61 19.78
CA MET A 396 -14.70 -3.58 19.76
C MET A 396 -15.05 -2.38 18.86
N MET A 397 -16.26 -2.34 18.29
CA MET A 397 -16.71 -1.21 17.47
C MET A 397 -16.89 0.07 18.29
N VAL A 398 -17.26 -0.06 19.56
CA VAL A 398 -17.28 1.01 20.56
C VAL A 398 -16.50 0.53 21.77
N HIS A 399 -15.46 1.25 22.15
CA HIS A 399 -14.55 0.86 23.22
C HIS A 399 -14.12 2.08 24.03
N GLU A 400 -14.07 1.93 25.34
CA GLU A 400 -13.60 2.96 26.27
C GLU A 400 -12.70 2.30 27.31
N GLY A 401 -11.52 2.88 27.54
CA GLY A 401 -10.53 2.25 28.39
C GLY A 401 -9.36 3.16 28.77
N PRO A 402 -8.61 2.80 29.82
CA PRO A 402 -7.43 3.53 30.26
C PRO A 402 -6.27 3.37 29.27
N ALA A 403 -5.55 4.48 29.03
CA ALA A 403 -4.40 4.52 28.15
C ALA A 403 -3.17 3.84 28.80
N ARG A 404 -2.52 2.97 28.03
CA ARG A 404 -1.21 2.38 28.33
C ARG A 404 -0.17 2.96 27.37
N VAL A 405 0.69 3.87 27.85
CA VAL A 405 1.44 4.78 26.98
C VAL A 405 2.89 4.35 26.79
N PHE A 406 3.30 4.24 25.52
CA PHE A 406 4.65 3.85 25.12
C PHE A 406 5.23 4.81 24.10
N ASP A 407 6.51 5.14 24.24
CA ASP A 407 7.24 6.07 23.35
C ASP A 407 8.00 5.36 22.21
N CYS A 408 7.89 4.04 22.14
CA CYS A 408 8.37 3.23 21.03
C CYS A 408 7.68 1.87 20.98
N GLU A 409 7.73 1.24 19.80
CA GLU A 409 7.22 -0.12 19.56
C GLU A 409 7.82 -1.15 20.52
N GLU A 410 9.14 -1.07 20.77
CA GLU A 410 9.88 -2.08 21.53
C GLU A 410 9.38 -2.19 22.99
N ASP A 411 9.10 -1.05 23.64
CA ASP A 411 8.59 -1.01 25.00
C ASP A 411 7.14 -1.52 25.09
N ALA A 412 6.31 -1.20 24.09
CA ALA A 412 4.95 -1.71 24.00
C ALA A 412 4.93 -3.23 23.87
N ILE A 413 5.77 -3.80 23.01
CA ILE A 413 5.90 -5.26 22.84
C ILE A 413 6.34 -5.92 24.14
N ALA A 414 7.31 -5.33 24.85
CA ALA A 414 7.79 -5.85 26.13
C ALA A 414 6.68 -5.86 27.19
N ALA A 415 5.84 -4.83 27.23
CA ALA A 415 4.70 -4.76 28.15
C ALA A 415 3.61 -5.78 27.80
N ILE A 416 3.27 -5.93 26.52
CA ILE A 416 2.30 -6.91 26.04
C ILE A 416 2.75 -8.32 26.42
N LYS A 417 3.95 -8.73 25.97
CA LYS A 417 4.50 -10.08 26.25
C LYS A 417 4.74 -10.33 27.73
N GLY A 418 5.01 -9.28 28.51
CA GLY A 418 5.17 -9.35 29.95
C GLY A 418 3.85 -9.46 30.74
N GLY A 419 2.70 -9.52 30.06
CA GLY A 419 1.38 -9.63 30.70
C GLY A 419 0.96 -8.36 31.46
N LYS A 420 1.51 -7.20 31.09
CA LYS A 420 1.16 -5.91 31.73
C LYS A 420 -0.09 -5.28 31.12
N ILE A 421 -0.50 -5.71 29.94
CA ILE A 421 -1.70 -5.26 29.24
C ILE A 421 -2.84 -6.21 29.57
N VAL A 422 -3.99 -5.67 29.94
CA VAL A 422 -5.17 -6.44 30.36
C VAL A 422 -6.40 -6.06 29.52
N GLU A 423 -7.47 -6.84 29.62
CA GLU A 423 -8.74 -6.56 28.95
C GLU A 423 -9.25 -5.15 29.31
N GLY A 424 -9.71 -4.40 28.32
CA GLY A 424 -10.17 -3.01 28.48
C GLY A 424 -9.08 -1.96 28.26
N ASP A 425 -7.80 -2.32 28.18
CA ASP A 425 -6.72 -1.35 27.96
C ASP A 425 -6.74 -0.74 26.54
N VAL A 426 -6.33 0.53 26.44
CA VAL A 426 -6.03 1.20 25.17
C VAL A 426 -4.53 1.44 25.07
N VAL A 427 -3.83 0.63 24.28
CA VAL A 427 -2.37 0.74 24.10
C VAL A 427 -2.04 1.87 23.13
N VAL A 428 -1.32 2.89 23.59
CA VAL A 428 -0.91 4.05 22.80
C VAL A 428 0.59 3.99 22.53
N ILE A 429 0.98 3.85 21.26
CA ILE A 429 2.38 3.83 20.82
C ILE A 429 2.64 5.10 20.03
N ARG A 430 3.44 6.02 20.59
CA ARG A 430 3.69 7.34 20.02
C ARG A 430 5.15 7.56 19.63
N TYR A 431 5.41 8.62 18.86
CA TYR A 431 6.71 8.90 18.24
C TYR A 431 7.12 7.86 17.19
N GLU A 432 6.14 7.21 16.56
CA GLU A 432 6.33 6.28 15.46
C GLU A 432 5.88 6.85 14.12
N GLY A 433 5.45 8.13 14.09
CA GLY A 433 5.00 8.85 12.90
C GLY A 433 6.10 9.19 11.87
N PRO A 434 5.76 9.93 10.80
CA PRO A 434 6.69 10.27 9.73
C PRO A 434 8.00 10.90 10.20
N LYS A 435 7.95 11.89 11.11
CA LYS A 435 9.13 12.56 11.67
C LYS A 435 9.63 11.87 12.94
N GLY A 436 8.73 11.36 13.77
CA GLY A 436 9.05 10.76 15.07
C GLY A 436 9.82 9.45 14.99
N GLY A 437 9.38 8.55 14.10
CA GLY A 437 9.99 7.22 13.93
C GLY A 437 11.50 7.29 13.70
N PRO A 438 11.99 8.10 12.73
CA PRO A 438 11.32 8.60 11.53
C PRO A 438 10.94 7.48 10.54
N GLY A 439 10.14 7.81 9.53
CA GLY A 439 9.77 6.91 8.44
C GLY A 439 8.46 6.16 8.66
N MET A 440 7.66 6.57 9.66
CA MET A 440 6.32 6.05 9.93
C MET A 440 6.31 4.51 9.97
N ARG A 441 6.88 3.87 11.00
CA ARG A 441 7.09 2.41 10.97
C ARG A 441 5.76 1.64 10.88
N GLU A 442 5.78 0.51 10.19
CA GLU A 442 4.67 -0.44 10.19
C GLU A 442 4.86 -1.46 11.31
N MET A 443 3.89 -1.55 12.20
CA MET A 443 3.95 -2.34 13.43
C MET A 443 2.97 -3.52 13.38
N LEU A 444 3.42 -4.69 12.93
CA LEU A 444 2.62 -5.92 13.04
C LEU A 444 2.82 -6.64 14.37
N ASN A 445 4.01 -6.52 14.96
CA ASN A 445 4.38 -7.25 16.17
C ASN A 445 3.47 -6.96 17.37
N PRO A 446 3.12 -5.69 17.70
CA PRO A 446 2.18 -5.40 18.79
C PRO A 446 0.80 -6.01 18.54
N THR A 447 0.26 -5.84 17.32
CA THR A 447 -1.08 -6.37 16.96
C THR A 447 -1.13 -7.90 17.00
N SER A 448 -0.08 -8.58 16.53
CA SER A 448 -0.01 -10.04 16.54
C SER A 448 0.23 -10.60 17.94
N ALA A 449 0.98 -9.89 18.79
CA ALA A 449 1.16 -10.27 20.19
C ALA A 449 -0.16 -10.17 20.97
N ILE A 450 -0.92 -9.07 20.82
CA ILE A 450 -2.25 -8.91 21.40
C ILE A 450 -3.19 -10.03 20.93
N ALA A 451 -3.23 -10.31 19.63
CA ALA A 451 -4.05 -11.39 19.08
C ALA A 451 -3.64 -12.77 19.61
N GLY A 452 -2.34 -13.08 19.61
CA GLY A 452 -1.79 -14.36 20.09
C GLY A 452 -1.96 -14.57 21.60
N MET A 453 -2.11 -13.50 22.38
CA MET A 453 -2.43 -13.54 23.81
C MET A 453 -3.94 -13.62 24.08
N GLY A 454 -4.78 -13.64 23.06
CA GLY A 454 -6.24 -13.72 23.21
C GLY A 454 -6.91 -12.38 23.57
N LEU A 455 -6.20 -11.26 23.47
CA LEU A 455 -6.69 -9.91 23.83
C LEU A 455 -7.24 -9.12 22.63
N GLY A 456 -7.28 -9.71 21.44
CA GLY A 456 -7.68 -9.04 20.20
C GLY A 456 -9.13 -8.53 20.14
N SER A 457 -10.00 -9.03 21.03
CA SER A 457 -11.40 -8.63 21.16
C SER A 457 -11.69 -7.77 22.40
N SER A 458 -10.66 -7.32 23.12
CA SER A 458 -10.81 -6.57 24.37
C SER A 458 -9.80 -5.44 24.56
N VAL A 459 -8.76 -5.35 23.72
CA VAL A 459 -7.72 -4.31 23.77
C VAL A 459 -7.67 -3.55 22.45
N ALA A 460 -7.61 -2.23 22.54
CA ALA A 460 -7.39 -1.35 21.38
C ALA A 460 -5.92 -0.92 21.27
N LEU A 461 -5.48 -0.60 20.05
CA LEU A 461 -4.14 -0.14 19.73
C LEU A 461 -4.23 1.18 18.96
N ILE A 462 -3.48 2.20 19.40
CA ILE A 462 -3.45 3.53 18.79
C ILE A 462 -2.01 3.94 18.51
N THR A 463 -1.75 4.52 17.33
CA THR A 463 -0.41 5.06 17.01
C THR A 463 -0.44 6.21 16.00
N ASP A 464 0.57 7.08 16.10
CA ASP A 464 0.92 8.03 15.04
C ASP A 464 1.73 7.39 13.89
N GLY A 465 2.22 6.16 14.06
CA GLY A 465 2.79 5.30 13.03
C GLY A 465 1.73 4.56 12.21
N ARG A 466 2.04 3.33 11.77
CA ARG A 466 1.15 2.49 10.96
C ARG A 466 0.97 1.12 11.59
N PHE A 467 -0.25 0.60 11.58
CA PHE A 467 -0.50 -0.83 11.77
C PHE A 467 -0.54 -1.53 10.42
N SER A 468 -0.15 -2.80 10.39
CA SER A 468 -0.05 -3.52 9.14
C SER A 468 -1.42 -3.83 8.54
N GLY A 469 -1.50 -3.93 7.22
CA GLY A 469 -2.69 -4.45 6.54
C GLY A 469 -3.05 -5.89 6.94
N ALA A 470 -2.13 -6.59 7.61
CA ALA A 470 -2.30 -7.91 8.21
C ALA A 470 -2.93 -7.91 9.61
N SER A 471 -3.14 -6.74 10.23
CA SER A 471 -3.69 -6.62 11.59
C SER A 471 -5.21 -6.90 11.64
N ARG A 472 -5.66 -7.38 12.80
CA ARG A 472 -7.07 -7.56 13.19
C ARG A 472 -7.35 -6.74 14.46
N GLY A 473 -8.64 -6.52 14.75
CA GLY A 473 -9.08 -5.78 15.93
C GLY A 473 -8.97 -4.26 15.77
N ALA A 474 -9.28 -3.54 16.84
CA ALA A 474 -9.30 -2.07 16.87
C ALA A 474 -7.88 -1.48 16.87
N SER A 475 -7.21 -1.59 15.72
CA SER A 475 -5.87 -1.07 15.45
C SER A 475 -5.96 0.24 14.65
N ILE A 476 -5.85 1.38 15.34
CA ILE A 476 -6.02 2.73 14.80
C ILE A 476 -4.66 3.36 14.54
N GLY A 477 -4.30 3.52 13.27
CA GLY A 477 -3.04 4.12 12.86
C GLY A 477 -3.20 5.55 12.35
N HIS A 478 -2.07 6.15 11.96
CA HIS A 478 -2.01 7.43 11.26
C HIS A 478 -2.57 8.62 12.07
N VAL A 479 -2.59 8.51 13.40
CA VAL A 479 -3.05 9.62 14.26
C VAL A 479 -2.27 10.88 13.93
N SER A 480 -2.99 11.88 13.43
CA SER A 480 -2.45 13.13 12.94
C SER A 480 -3.05 14.32 13.70
N PRO A 481 -2.24 15.32 14.11
CA PRO A 481 -0.78 15.40 13.98
C PRO A 481 -0.03 14.38 14.84
N GLU A 482 1.16 13.96 14.38
CA GLU A 482 2.01 13.00 15.10
C GLU A 482 2.61 13.59 16.40
N ALA A 483 3.10 12.72 17.28
CA ALA A 483 3.63 13.14 18.57
C ALA A 483 4.89 14.02 18.46
N ALA A 484 5.71 13.79 17.43
CA ALA A 484 6.97 14.51 17.21
C ALA A 484 6.78 16.00 16.90
N VAL A 485 5.59 16.40 16.46
CA VAL A 485 5.23 17.81 16.18
C VAL A 485 4.27 18.38 17.22
N GLY A 486 4.07 17.68 18.34
CA GLY A 486 3.23 18.16 19.45
C GLY A 486 1.73 18.01 19.20
N GLY A 487 1.34 17.02 18.39
CA GLY A 487 -0.06 16.62 18.25
C GLY A 487 -0.65 16.09 19.57
N PRO A 488 -1.99 16.03 19.70
CA PRO A 488 -2.64 15.62 20.96
C PRO A 488 -2.19 14.26 21.50
N ILE A 489 -1.86 13.30 20.63
CA ILE A 489 -1.28 12.00 21.02
C ILE A 489 0.04 12.13 21.83
N ALA A 490 0.79 13.21 21.67
CA ALA A 490 1.98 13.50 22.48
C ALA A 490 1.67 13.84 23.94
N LEU A 491 0.41 14.18 24.24
CA LEU A 491 -0.05 14.70 25.52
C LEU A 491 -0.83 13.66 26.34
N VAL A 492 -1.03 12.46 25.79
CA VAL A 492 -1.64 11.34 26.51
C VAL A 492 -0.70 10.90 27.63
N GLU A 493 -1.26 10.73 28.83
CA GLU A 493 -0.58 10.19 30.01
C GLU A 493 -1.18 8.83 30.41
N GLU A 494 -0.41 8.04 31.16
CA GLU A 494 -0.83 6.72 31.64
C GLU A 494 -2.15 6.84 32.45
N GLY A 495 -3.14 6.02 32.09
CA GLY A 495 -4.44 5.97 32.76
C GLY A 495 -5.48 6.96 32.27
N ASP A 496 -5.14 7.90 31.37
CA ASP A 496 -6.15 8.75 30.72
C ASP A 496 -7.19 7.88 29.99
N ILE A 497 -8.48 8.24 30.05
CA ILE A 497 -9.52 7.48 29.36
C ILE A 497 -9.59 7.88 27.89
N ILE A 498 -9.59 6.89 27.00
CA ILE A 498 -9.75 7.08 25.56
C ILE A 498 -11.06 6.42 25.12
N LYS A 499 -11.87 7.17 24.35
CA LYS A 499 -13.15 6.75 23.79
C LYS A 499 -13.01 6.55 22.29
N ILE A 500 -13.26 5.33 21.83
CA ILE A 500 -13.24 4.92 20.44
C ILE A 500 -14.67 4.60 20.02
N ASP A 501 -15.18 5.28 19.01
CA ASP A 501 -16.50 5.03 18.43
C ASP A 501 -16.37 4.98 16.91
N ILE A 502 -16.14 3.77 16.39
CA ILE A 502 -15.94 3.54 14.95
C ILE A 502 -17.23 3.81 14.16
N PRO A 503 -18.43 3.39 14.60
CA PRO A 503 -19.69 3.69 13.92
C PRO A 503 -19.93 5.19 13.71
N ASN A 504 -19.60 6.02 14.70
CA ASN A 504 -19.75 7.48 14.61
C ASN A 504 -18.46 8.20 14.19
N MET A 505 -17.41 7.46 13.83
CA MET A 505 -16.14 7.98 13.32
C MET A 505 -15.42 8.92 14.31
N LYS A 506 -15.51 8.63 15.62
CA LYS A 506 -14.92 9.43 16.69
C LYS A 506 -13.74 8.76 17.39
N LEU A 507 -12.76 9.58 17.74
CA LEU A 507 -11.62 9.22 18.57
C LEU A 507 -11.32 10.34 19.56
N GLU A 508 -11.67 10.12 20.83
CA GLU A 508 -11.66 11.14 21.88
C GLU A 508 -10.77 10.75 23.06
N LEU A 509 -10.05 11.73 23.60
CA LEU A 509 -9.31 11.66 24.86
C LEU A 509 -10.14 12.39 25.92
N ASP A 510 -10.58 11.67 26.95
CA ASP A 510 -11.46 12.19 28.02
C ASP A 510 -10.64 12.95 29.08
N VAL A 511 -10.02 14.03 28.63
CA VAL A 511 -9.23 14.95 29.43
C VAL A 511 -9.69 16.36 29.08
N SER A 512 -9.86 17.23 30.08
CA SER A 512 -10.35 18.59 29.84
C SER A 512 -9.35 19.42 29.02
N ASP A 513 -9.87 20.38 28.25
CA ASP A 513 -9.06 21.26 27.41
C ASP A 513 -8.03 22.06 28.23
N GLU A 514 -8.33 22.40 29.48
CA GLU A 514 -7.40 23.09 30.38
C GLU A 514 -6.19 22.23 30.70
N VAL A 515 -6.41 20.94 31.04
CA VAL A 515 -5.32 20.00 31.33
C VAL A 515 -4.48 19.74 30.08
N LEU A 516 -5.12 19.58 28.91
CA LEU A 516 -4.39 19.42 27.65
C LEU A 516 -3.58 20.66 27.30
N ALA A 517 -4.10 21.86 27.55
CA ALA A 517 -3.37 23.11 27.35
C ALA A 517 -2.15 23.21 28.29
N GLU A 518 -2.29 22.81 29.56
CA GLU A 518 -1.17 22.76 30.52
C GLU A 518 -0.10 21.75 30.09
N ARG A 519 -0.50 20.54 29.67
CA ARG A 519 0.42 19.51 29.15
C ARG A 519 1.13 20.02 27.89
N LYS A 520 0.40 20.67 26.98
CA LYS A 520 0.96 21.25 25.75
C LYS A 520 1.97 22.37 26.03
N ALA A 521 1.73 23.22 27.03
CA ALA A 521 2.68 24.26 27.42
C ALA A 521 3.99 23.71 28.00
N LYS A 522 3.95 22.51 28.60
CA LYS A 522 5.12 21.80 29.13
C LYS A 522 5.81 20.92 28.08
N TRP A 523 5.13 20.60 26.98
CA TRP A 523 5.68 19.75 25.93
C TRP A 523 6.87 20.43 25.23
N GLN A 524 7.92 19.66 25.00
CA GLN A 524 9.10 20.08 24.24
C GLN A 524 9.38 19.06 23.14
N PRO A 525 9.77 19.49 21.93
CA PRO A 525 10.22 18.59 20.89
C PRO A 525 11.39 17.71 21.40
N ARG A 526 11.32 16.41 21.12
CA ARG A 526 12.42 15.49 21.46
C ARG A 526 13.57 15.66 20.49
N GLU A 527 14.80 15.45 20.97
CA GLU A 527 15.95 15.36 20.09
C GLU A 527 15.78 14.16 19.13
N PRO A 528 15.95 14.35 17.81
CA PRO A 528 15.84 13.25 16.85
C PRO A 528 16.86 12.15 17.14
N LYS A 529 16.41 10.90 17.26
CA LYS A 529 17.30 9.74 17.44
C LYS A 529 18.18 9.48 16.21
N VAL A 530 17.73 9.88 15.02
CA VAL A 530 18.46 9.70 13.75
C VAL A 530 18.92 11.05 13.22
N ILE A 531 20.24 11.30 13.31
CA ILE A 531 20.84 12.62 13.02
C ILE A 531 21.72 12.66 11.76
N THR A 532 21.77 11.57 10.98
CA THR A 532 22.54 11.45 9.74
C THR A 532 21.78 10.64 8.67
N GLY A 533 22.31 10.62 7.45
CA GLY A 533 21.83 9.74 6.38
C GLY A 533 20.49 10.15 5.75
N TYR A 534 19.82 9.18 5.11
CA TYR A 534 18.59 9.44 4.37
C TYR A 534 17.39 9.79 5.28
N LEU A 535 17.23 9.10 6.41
CA LEU A 535 16.11 9.34 7.33
C LEU A 535 16.11 10.77 7.90
N LYS A 536 17.28 11.39 8.09
CA LYS A 536 17.36 12.81 8.47
C LYS A 536 16.82 13.73 7.37
N ARG A 537 17.14 13.45 6.11
CA ARG A 537 16.60 14.21 4.96
C ARG A 537 15.11 14.03 4.85
N TYR A 538 14.62 12.79 5.00
CA TYR A 538 13.20 12.48 5.02
C TYR A 538 12.47 13.25 6.12
N ALA A 539 12.91 13.14 7.38
CA ALA A 539 12.26 13.80 8.52
C ALA A 539 12.21 15.34 8.38
N ALA A 540 13.19 15.93 7.69
CA ALA A 540 13.22 17.36 7.43
C ALA A 540 12.23 17.82 6.32
N LEU A 541 11.82 16.92 5.43
CA LEU A 541 11.02 17.22 4.24
C LEU A 541 9.59 16.67 4.30
N VAL A 542 9.36 15.63 5.10
CA VAL A 542 8.09 14.91 5.09
C VAL A 542 6.93 15.72 5.67
N THR A 543 5.78 15.59 5.02
CA THR A 543 4.47 16.08 5.47
C THR A 543 3.81 15.11 6.48
N SER A 544 2.68 15.51 7.04
CA SER A 544 1.90 14.67 7.95
C SER A 544 1.32 13.42 7.27
N GLY A 545 1.04 12.38 8.06
CA GLY A 545 0.46 11.12 7.59
C GLY A 545 -0.86 11.31 6.85
N ASN A 546 -1.76 12.14 7.36
CA ASN A 546 -3.04 12.46 6.70
C ASN A 546 -2.89 13.10 5.30
N ARG A 547 -1.70 13.59 4.94
CA ARG A 547 -1.38 14.16 3.62
C ARG A 547 -0.61 13.20 2.72
N GLY A 548 -0.58 11.92 3.08
CA GLY A 548 0.17 10.89 2.36
C GLY A 548 1.65 10.81 2.72
N ALA A 549 2.12 11.55 3.73
CA ALA A 549 3.53 11.59 4.13
C ALA A 549 4.47 11.80 2.93
N ILE A 550 4.10 12.68 2.01
CA ILE A 550 4.91 13.08 0.84
C ILE A 550 6.06 13.98 1.28
N LEU A 551 7.08 14.11 0.43
CA LEU A 551 8.15 15.09 0.62
C LEU A 551 7.74 16.45 0.06
N ALA A 552 7.81 17.49 0.88
CA ALA A 552 7.59 18.87 0.49
C ALA A 552 8.76 19.74 0.93
N LEU A 553 9.04 20.80 0.16
CA LEU A 553 10.09 21.75 0.52
C LEU A 553 9.79 22.41 1.87
N PRO A 554 10.82 22.81 2.63
CA PRO A 554 10.60 23.53 3.90
C PRO A 554 9.74 24.78 3.67
N GLY A 555 8.63 24.88 4.40
CA GLY A 555 7.63 25.96 4.24
C GLY A 555 6.36 25.55 3.50
N GLU A 556 6.40 24.50 2.69
CA GLU A 556 5.24 23.97 1.94
C GLU A 556 4.60 22.75 2.64
N GLN A 557 5.20 22.27 3.74
CA GLN A 557 4.80 21.05 4.42
C GLN A 557 3.41 21.11 5.08
N ASN A 558 2.96 22.32 5.39
CA ASN A 558 1.68 22.59 6.05
C ASN A 558 0.63 23.21 5.10
N ALA A 559 0.97 23.39 3.81
CA ALA A 559 0.21 24.18 2.84
C ALA A 559 -0.87 23.37 2.13
#